data_AF-A0A3A4QDF4-F1
#
_entry.id   AF-A0A3A4QDF4-F1
#
_cell.length_a   1.000
_cell.length_b   1.000
_cell.length_c   1.000
_cell.angle_alpha   90.00
_cell.angle_beta   90.00
_cell.angle_gamma   90.00
#
_symmetry.space_group_name_H-M   'P 1'
#
loop_
_entity.id
_entity.type
_entity.pdbx_description
1 polymer ?
#
loop_
_entity_poly.entity_id
_entity_poly.type
_entity_poly.pdbx_seq_one_letter_code
_entity_poly.pdbx_strand_id
1 'polypeptide(L)'
;MILRFIQNPVTRKRYLRFKSMKRAWWSFWILVLLYALSLGAELICNSVPLYVRYEGRSFFPVFRYYPEDVFTGSGRYTRPDYKFLQQTPAFLDNTENRIIFPLFTHGPKDIIDPAALLISGEVRVRLAQEPRIGTVDIRSDLTIVRSHLLDFFVGQEAVSGEGENLTRFFDLPADIFDALEQRFMNRAGPLARFTVQNHFRQTHQVLLSTFTPREEAPHTIRLMFKEIMDSRDKPREVVFDPDLRIIVPDTELWRKLSAPDIRLIKDRVRERFDRPVDDLRTEIDGRQFVVSFVREDVRFPFPPVKGHRMGIDSAGRDVTARVLYGLRISLTFGLILAGCATIFGIVAGAFQGYLGGLFDITAQRIIEVWSALPFLYVMILMGSIYGRSFGLLLLCYGIFNWVGISYYVRAEFLNLRKREFVEAAKCMGIPTYKIIFKHILPNALVPVITFFPFSLVGAIGSLVALDYLGFGLPPPTPSWGELLYQAQEYRWAWWLILYPSLALFIVMLLGVFVGEGVRNAYDPKQFSRFE
;
A
#
# COMPACT_ATOMS: atom_id res chain seq x y z
N MET A 1 -1.72 -33.10 -28.19
CA MET A 1 -3.17 -32.88 -28.01
C MET A 1 -3.68 -31.66 -28.80
N ILE A 2 -3.22 -30.43 -28.53
CA ILE A 2 -3.70 -29.19 -29.22
C ILE A 2 -3.51 -29.20 -30.75
N LEU A 3 -2.40 -29.75 -31.24
CA LEU A 3 -2.09 -29.82 -32.69
C LEU A 3 -3.11 -30.61 -33.52
N ARG A 4 -3.95 -31.46 -32.90
CA ARG A 4 -5.01 -32.21 -33.61
C ARG A 4 -6.23 -31.34 -33.94
N PHE A 5 -6.42 -30.23 -33.22
CA PHE A 5 -7.55 -29.32 -33.42
C PHE A 5 -7.25 -28.17 -34.40
N ILE A 6 -5.98 -27.94 -34.74
CA ILE A 6 -5.58 -26.87 -35.67
C ILE A 6 -5.51 -27.46 -37.09
N GLN A 7 -6.60 -27.35 -37.84
CA GLN A 7 -6.70 -27.86 -39.22
C GLN A 7 -5.89 -27.03 -40.23
N ASN A 8 -5.69 -25.72 -39.98
CA ASN A 8 -4.96 -24.86 -40.90
C ASN A 8 -3.43 -25.05 -40.75
N PRO A 9 -2.70 -25.43 -41.82
CA PRO A 9 -1.26 -25.70 -41.77
C PRO A 9 -0.42 -24.46 -41.41
N VAL A 10 -0.85 -23.26 -41.82
CA VAL A 10 -0.17 -22.00 -41.49
C VAL A 10 -0.29 -21.71 -39.99
N THR A 11 -1.49 -21.83 -39.44
CA THR A 11 -1.73 -21.66 -38.00
C THR A 11 -0.95 -22.70 -37.18
N ARG A 12 -0.84 -23.94 -37.68
CA ARG A 12 -0.04 -24.99 -37.06
C ARG A 12 1.45 -24.63 -37.02
N LYS A 13 2.01 -24.10 -38.12
CA LYS A 13 3.39 -23.60 -38.16
C LYS A 13 3.61 -22.45 -37.17
N ARG A 14 2.70 -21.47 -37.11
CA ARG A 14 2.76 -20.34 -36.16
C ARG A 14 2.73 -20.81 -34.70
N TYR A 15 1.86 -21.76 -34.37
CA TYR A 15 1.81 -22.35 -33.03
C TYR A 15 3.10 -23.07 -32.65
N LEU A 16 3.70 -23.85 -33.56
CA LEU A 16 4.98 -24.51 -33.33
C LEU A 16 6.11 -23.50 -33.12
N ARG A 17 6.12 -22.39 -33.88
CA ARG A 17 7.06 -21.28 -33.66
C ARG A 17 6.88 -20.68 -32.27
N PHE A 18 5.65 -20.38 -31.86
CA PHE A 18 5.36 -19.90 -30.50
C PHE A 18 5.90 -20.85 -29.43
N LYS A 19 5.66 -22.16 -29.57
CA LYS A 19 6.16 -23.18 -28.65
C LYS A 19 7.69 -23.26 -28.59
N SER A 20 8.39 -23.00 -29.70
CA SER A 20 9.86 -22.98 -29.71
C SER A 20 10.46 -21.83 -28.91
N MET A 21 9.71 -20.74 -28.71
CA MET A 21 10.13 -19.59 -27.91
C MET A 21 9.92 -19.85 -26.41
N LYS A 22 10.92 -20.44 -25.76
CA LYS A 22 10.86 -20.88 -24.35
C LYS A 22 10.33 -19.79 -23.40
N ARG A 23 10.82 -18.55 -23.53
CA ARG A 23 10.41 -17.42 -22.67
C ARG A 23 8.91 -17.14 -22.77
N ALA A 24 8.39 -17.00 -23.99
CA ALA A 24 6.97 -16.74 -24.23
C ALA A 24 6.09 -17.93 -23.82
N TRP A 25 6.54 -19.16 -24.10
CA TRP A 25 5.83 -20.38 -23.75
C TRP A 25 5.67 -20.56 -22.24
N TRP A 26 6.75 -20.41 -21.48
CA TRP A 26 6.68 -20.46 -20.01
C TRP A 26 5.86 -19.31 -19.45
N SER A 27 6.03 -18.10 -19.98
CA SER A 27 5.26 -16.93 -19.52
C SER A 27 3.76 -17.13 -19.72
N PHE A 28 3.34 -17.72 -20.84
CA PHE A 28 1.96 -18.08 -21.11
C PHE A 28 1.41 -19.05 -20.05
N TRP A 29 2.12 -20.15 -19.77
CA TRP A 29 1.66 -21.14 -18.80
C TRP A 29 1.67 -20.62 -17.36
N ILE A 30 2.65 -19.80 -16.99
CA ILE A 30 2.68 -19.16 -15.67
C ILE A 30 1.48 -18.23 -15.54
N LEU A 31 1.20 -17.39 -16.53
CA LEU A 31 0.05 -16.48 -16.50
C LEU A 31 -1.28 -17.24 -16.45
N VAL A 32 -1.42 -18.31 -17.23
CA VAL A 32 -2.61 -19.18 -17.20
C VAL A 32 -2.78 -19.85 -15.84
N LEU A 33 -1.69 -20.36 -15.24
CA LEU A 33 -1.72 -20.96 -13.92
C LEU A 33 -2.11 -19.94 -12.84
N LEU A 34 -1.49 -18.76 -12.86
CA LEU A 34 -1.82 -17.66 -11.94
C LEU A 34 -3.30 -17.26 -12.07
N TYR A 35 -3.80 -17.15 -13.30
CA TYR A 35 -5.21 -16.85 -13.52
C TYR A 35 -6.12 -17.98 -13.01
N ALA A 36 -5.82 -19.24 -13.32
CA ALA A 36 -6.59 -20.39 -12.85
C ALA A 36 -6.63 -20.49 -11.32
N LEU A 37 -5.50 -20.26 -10.65
CA LEU A 37 -5.42 -20.23 -9.18
C LEU A 37 -6.25 -19.08 -8.60
N SER A 38 -6.24 -17.90 -9.24
CA SER A 38 -7.05 -16.76 -8.79
C SER A 38 -8.56 -16.95 -9.04
N LEU A 39 -8.96 -17.69 -10.08
CA LEU A 39 -10.35 -18.10 -10.29
C LEU A 39 -10.85 -19.02 -9.17
N GLY A 40 -9.97 -19.89 -8.66
CA GLY A 40 -10.22 -20.74 -7.49
C GLY A 40 -9.76 -20.13 -6.16
N ALA A 41 -9.62 -18.79 -6.06
CA ALA A 41 -9.06 -18.15 -4.87
C ALA A 41 -9.83 -18.48 -3.59
N GLU A 42 -11.14 -18.70 -3.68
CA GLU A 42 -12.00 -19.11 -2.56
C GLU A 42 -11.58 -20.43 -1.92
N LEU A 43 -10.89 -21.31 -2.67
CA LEU A 43 -10.36 -22.59 -2.18
C LEU A 43 -8.99 -22.44 -1.50
N ILE A 44 -8.29 -21.34 -1.76
CA ILE A 44 -6.91 -21.11 -1.34
C ILE A 44 -6.86 -20.10 -0.20
N CYS A 45 -7.69 -19.06 -0.26
CA CYS A 45 -7.64 -17.89 0.61
C CYS A 45 -9.05 -17.39 0.94
N ASN A 46 -9.60 -17.78 2.09
CA ASN A 46 -10.97 -17.43 2.47
C ASN A 46 -11.19 -17.56 3.98
N SER A 47 -12.07 -16.74 4.55
CA SER A 47 -12.58 -16.92 5.92
C SER A 47 -13.59 -18.05 6.03
N VAL A 48 -14.18 -18.44 4.91
CA VAL A 48 -15.16 -19.52 4.86
C VAL A 48 -14.43 -20.86 4.75
N PRO A 49 -14.73 -21.85 5.62
CA PRO A 49 -14.13 -23.17 5.54
C PRO A 49 -14.58 -23.93 4.29
N LEU A 50 -13.71 -24.83 3.83
CA LEU A 50 -14.00 -25.74 2.72
C LEU A 50 -15.03 -26.80 3.13
N TYR A 51 -14.92 -27.26 4.37
CA TYR A 51 -15.73 -28.33 4.93
C TYR A 51 -15.98 -28.10 6.41
N VAL A 52 -17.22 -28.38 6.84
CA VAL A 52 -17.63 -28.37 8.25
C VAL A 52 -18.46 -29.63 8.52
N ARG A 53 -18.04 -30.46 9.46
CA ARG A 53 -18.87 -31.48 10.08
C ARG A 53 -19.38 -30.93 11.40
N TYR A 54 -20.69 -30.90 11.56
CA TYR A 54 -21.35 -30.42 12.78
C TYR A 54 -22.55 -31.30 13.09
N GLU A 55 -22.61 -31.88 14.28
CA GLU A 55 -23.70 -32.76 14.75
C GLU A 55 -24.05 -33.88 13.75
N GLY A 56 -23.04 -34.57 13.24
CA GLY A 56 -23.19 -35.69 12.28
C GLY A 56 -23.56 -35.27 10.85
N ARG A 57 -23.76 -33.97 10.58
CA ARG A 57 -24.04 -33.44 9.23
C ARG A 57 -22.81 -32.81 8.60
N SER A 58 -22.65 -33.01 7.30
CA SER A 58 -21.57 -32.45 6.50
C SER A 58 -22.05 -31.23 5.71
N PHE A 59 -21.32 -30.12 5.84
CA PHE A 59 -21.56 -28.86 5.15
C PHE A 59 -20.34 -28.48 4.33
N PHE A 60 -20.58 -27.83 3.18
CA PHE A 60 -19.55 -27.29 2.30
C PHE A 60 -19.75 -25.78 2.09
N PRO A 61 -19.40 -24.94 3.09
CA PRO A 61 -19.73 -23.52 3.08
C PRO A 61 -19.12 -22.71 1.94
N VAL A 62 -18.00 -23.19 1.38
CA VAL A 62 -17.35 -22.54 0.23
C VAL A 62 -18.23 -22.53 -1.04
N PHE A 63 -19.11 -23.52 -1.21
CA PHE A 63 -19.99 -23.64 -2.38
C PHE A 63 -21.42 -23.20 -2.12
N ARG A 64 -21.87 -23.26 -0.86
CA ARG A 64 -23.25 -22.93 -0.48
C ARG A 64 -23.27 -22.10 0.79
N TYR A 65 -24.09 -21.07 0.79
CA TYR A 65 -24.33 -20.26 1.97
C TYR A 65 -25.16 -21.04 3.00
N TYR A 66 -24.69 -21.06 4.25
CA TYR A 66 -25.40 -21.57 5.42
C TYR A 66 -25.45 -20.45 6.47
N PRO A 67 -26.64 -20.12 7.02
CA PRO A 67 -26.77 -19.09 8.04
C PRO A 67 -26.25 -19.58 9.40
N GLU A 68 -25.89 -18.63 10.27
CA GLU A 68 -25.41 -18.85 11.64
C GLU A 68 -26.38 -19.68 12.49
N ASP A 69 -27.68 -19.50 12.27
CA ASP A 69 -28.75 -20.27 12.91
C ASP A 69 -28.60 -21.79 12.74
N VAL A 70 -28.07 -22.28 11.61
CA VAL A 70 -27.87 -23.72 11.37
C VAL A 70 -26.92 -24.35 12.37
N PHE A 71 -25.97 -23.57 12.91
CA PHE A 71 -24.95 -24.07 13.83
C PHE A 71 -25.24 -23.68 15.29
N THR A 72 -25.97 -22.58 15.50
CA THR A 72 -26.14 -21.98 16.84
C THR A 72 -27.58 -21.99 17.36
N GLY A 73 -28.58 -22.17 16.49
CA GLY A 73 -30.00 -22.01 16.85
C GLY A 73 -30.37 -20.60 17.32
N SER A 74 -29.56 -19.59 16.99
CA SER A 74 -29.70 -18.22 17.52
C SER A 74 -30.79 -17.38 16.85
N GLY A 75 -31.44 -17.87 15.79
CA GLY A 75 -32.35 -17.10 14.93
C GLY A 75 -31.66 -16.09 14.01
N ARG A 76 -30.32 -16.10 13.94
CA ARG A 76 -29.54 -15.18 13.09
C ARG A 76 -29.31 -15.76 11.69
N TYR A 77 -29.82 -15.05 10.70
CA TYR A 77 -29.65 -15.37 9.27
C TYR A 77 -28.43 -14.67 8.64
N THR A 78 -27.43 -14.36 9.45
CA THR A 78 -26.14 -13.79 9.03
C THR A 78 -25.13 -14.89 8.72
N ARG A 79 -24.02 -14.53 8.08
CA ARG A 79 -22.93 -15.49 7.84
C ARG A 79 -22.30 -15.87 9.19
N PRO A 80 -22.14 -17.18 9.50
CA PRO A 80 -21.49 -17.60 10.73
C PRO A 80 -20.03 -17.17 10.76
N ASP A 81 -19.56 -16.76 11.93
CA ASP A 81 -18.13 -16.72 12.22
C ASP A 81 -17.64 -18.13 12.55
N TYR A 82 -17.12 -18.81 11.54
CA TYR A 82 -16.63 -20.18 11.68
C TYR A 82 -15.40 -20.30 12.59
N LYS A 83 -14.61 -19.23 12.76
CA LYS A 83 -13.44 -19.24 13.65
C LYS A 83 -13.90 -19.19 15.11
N PHE A 84 -14.93 -18.39 15.38
CA PHE A 84 -15.59 -18.37 16.68
C PHE A 84 -16.35 -19.68 16.97
N LEU A 85 -17.07 -20.22 15.97
CA LEU A 85 -17.77 -21.50 16.08
C LEU A 85 -16.82 -22.64 16.49
N GLN A 86 -15.60 -22.67 15.97
CA GLN A 86 -14.63 -23.71 16.32
C GLN A 86 -14.23 -23.70 17.82
N GLN A 87 -14.41 -22.56 18.50
CA GLN A 87 -14.02 -22.37 19.90
C GLN A 87 -15.17 -22.53 20.89
N THR A 88 -16.42 -22.68 20.42
CA THR A 88 -17.58 -22.77 21.30
C THR A 88 -17.69 -24.17 21.94
N PRO A 89 -18.19 -24.29 23.19
CA PRO A 89 -18.36 -25.58 23.85
C PRO A 89 -19.21 -26.56 23.02
N ALA A 90 -20.30 -26.08 22.41
CA ALA A 90 -21.16 -26.88 21.53
C ALA A 90 -20.40 -27.53 20.36
N PHE A 91 -19.34 -26.88 19.85
CA PHE A 91 -18.50 -27.46 18.82
C PHE A 91 -17.48 -28.45 19.39
N LEU A 92 -16.89 -28.13 20.55
CA LEU A 92 -15.83 -28.92 21.19
C LEU A 92 -16.33 -30.19 21.89
N ASP A 93 -17.56 -30.18 22.42
CA ASP A 93 -18.15 -31.30 23.17
C ASP A 93 -18.39 -32.54 22.30
N ASN A 94 -18.55 -32.37 20.98
CA ASN A 94 -18.74 -33.46 20.04
C ASN A 94 -17.46 -33.72 19.22
N THR A 95 -16.82 -34.85 19.48
CA THR A 95 -15.57 -35.26 18.81
C THR A 95 -15.70 -35.50 17.31
N GLU A 96 -16.91 -35.66 16.78
CA GLU A 96 -17.13 -35.76 15.33
C GLU A 96 -17.06 -34.42 14.61
N ASN A 97 -17.18 -33.31 15.35
CA ASN A 97 -17.17 -31.98 14.77
C ASN A 97 -15.79 -31.66 14.20
N ARG A 98 -15.74 -31.22 12.94
CA ARG A 98 -14.49 -30.92 12.25
C ARG A 98 -14.66 -29.80 11.27
N ILE A 99 -13.81 -28.78 11.36
CA ILE A 99 -13.73 -27.70 10.37
C ILE A 99 -12.41 -27.82 9.62
N ILE A 100 -12.45 -27.66 8.30
CA ILE A 100 -11.27 -27.61 7.44
C ILE A 100 -11.29 -26.28 6.70
N PHE A 101 -10.33 -25.42 7.04
CA PHE A 101 -10.12 -24.14 6.38
C PHE A 101 -9.21 -24.27 5.14
N PRO A 102 -9.28 -23.32 4.20
CA PRO A 102 -8.29 -23.17 3.14
C PRO A 102 -6.91 -22.80 3.69
N LEU A 103 -5.89 -22.82 2.81
CA LEU A 103 -4.50 -22.57 3.16
C LEU A 103 -4.29 -21.22 3.87
N PHE A 104 -4.95 -20.17 3.38
CA PHE A 104 -5.02 -18.87 4.03
C PHE A 104 -6.44 -18.64 4.55
N THR A 105 -6.58 -18.42 5.85
CA THR A 105 -7.88 -18.41 6.54
C THR A 105 -8.54 -17.03 6.57
N HIS A 106 -8.13 -16.13 5.67
CA HIS A 106 -8.63 -14.76 5.60
C HIS A 106 -9.10 -14.47 4.17
N GLY A 107 -10.29 -13.92 4.04
CA GLY A 107 -10.86 -13.42 2.81
C GLY A 107 -10.48 -11.95 2.56
N PRO A 108 -10.67 -11.46 1.32
CA PRO A 108 -10.26 -10.12 0.90
C PRO A 108 -11.07 -8.98 1.53
N LYS A 109 -12.22 -9.30 2.14
CA LYS A 109 -13.15 -8.34 2.75
C LYS A 109 -13.17 -8.42 4.28
N ASP A 110 -12.50 -9.40 4.87
CA ASP A 110 -12.52 -9.59 6.31
C ASP A 110 -11.70 -8.51 6.98
N ILE A 111 -12.25 -7.95 8.05
CA ILE A 111 -11.57 -6.98 8.89
C ILE A 111 -10.99 -7.77 10.07
N ILE A 112 -9.69 -7.67 10.26
CA ILE A 112 -8.96 -8.34 11.32
C ILE A 112 -9.15 -7.56 12.61
N ASP A 113 -9.51 -8.26 13.67
CA ASP A 113 -9.49 -7.70 15.02
C ASP A 113 -8.03 -7.42 15.44
N PRO A 114 -7.68 -6.18 15.79
CA PRO A 114 -6.37 -5.85 16.34
C PRO A 114 -5.92 -6.80 17.47
N ALA A 115 -6.84 -7.22 18.34
CA ALA A 115 -6.52 -8.08 19.47
C ALA A 115 -6.15 -9.52 19.05
N ALA A 116 -6.55 -9.95 17.85
CA ALA A 116 -6.26 -11.29 17.33
C ALA A 116 -4.83 -11.41 16.76
N LEU A 117 -4.11 -10.30 16.58
CA LEU A 117 -2.75 -10.32 16.06
C LEU A 117 -1.75 -10.79 17.10
N LEU A 118 -0.98 -11.82 16.74
CA LEU A 118 0.14 -12.32 17.54
C LEU A 118 1.34 -11.37 17.39
N ILE A 119 1.32 -10.26 18.14
CA ILE A 119 2.47 -9.37 18.31
C ILE A 119 3.32 -9.90 19.47
N SER A 120 4.61 -9.56 19.49
CA SER A 120 5.41 -9.71 20.71
C SER A 120 4.66 -8.99 21.84
N GLY A 121 4.05 -9.75 22.75
CA GLY A 121 3.38 -9.23 23.94
C GLY A 121 4.41 -8.67 24.91
N GLU A 122 5.16 -7.68 24.46
CA GLU A 122 6.32 -7.13 25.14
C GLU A 122 6.05 -5.67 25.46
N VAL A 123 6.33 -5.29 26.70
CA VAL A 123 6.35 -3.89 27.12
C VAL A 123 7.79 -3.48 27.29
N ARG A 124 8.22 -2.50 26.49
CA ARG A 124 9.52 -1.86 26.63
C ARG A 124 9.42 -0.74 27.64
N VAL A 125 10.14 -0.89 28.74
CA VAL A 125 10.33 0.13 29.75
C VAL A 125 11.58 0.90 29.38
N ARG A 126 11.42 2.16 28.97
CA ARG A 126 12.52 3.03 28.57
C ARG A 126 12.83 4.01 29.70
N LEU A 127 14.02 3.90 30.27
CA LEU A 127 14.57 4.79 31.27
C LEU A 127 15.42 5.85 30.57
N ALA A 128 14.95 7.09 30.56
CA ALA A 128 15.67 8.24 30.04
C ALA A 128 16.00 9.19 31.18
N GLN A 129 17.25 9.64 31.29
CA GLN A 129 17.58 10.68 32.25
C GLN A 129 16.88 11.98 31.84
N GLU A 130 16.25 12.66 32.80
CA GLU A 130 15.64 13.96 32.57
C GLU A 130 16.76 15.02 32.59
N PRO A 131 16.94 15.80 31.52
CA PRO A 131 17.97 16.84 31.51
C PRO A 131 17.61 17.88 32.57
N ARG A 132 18.57 18.28 33.40
CA ARG A 132 18.31 19.36 34.36
C ARG A 132 18.04 20.67 33.62
N ILE A 133 17.10 21.45 34.13
CA ILE A 133 16.74 22.75 33.60
C ILE A 133 16.88 23.78 34.73
N GLY A 134 17.73 24.77 34.50
CA GLY A 134 17.87 25.94 35.36
C GLY A 134 17.24 27.16 34.71
N THR A 135 16.87 28.14 35.53
CA THR A 135 16.40 29.43 35.02
C THR A 135 17.14 30.56 35.71
N VAL A 136 17.50 31.58 34.94
CA VAL A 136 18.20 32.76 35.44
C VAL A 136 17.50 34.00 34.90
N ASP A 137 17.01 34.84 35.80
CA ASP A 137 16.45 36.14 35.44
C ASP A 137 17.57 37.19 35.54
N ILE A 138 17.87 37.85 34.42
CA ILE A 138 18.97 38.82 34.30
C ILE A 138 18.48 40.22 33.98
N ARG A 139 19.24 41.24 34.38
CA ARG A 139 19.08 42.64 33.94
C ARG A 139 19.84 42.91 32.63
N SER A 140 19.68 44.11 32.07
CA SER A 140 20.34 44.53 30.84
C SER A 140 21.87 44.56 30.92
N ASP A 141 22.43 44.67 32.13
CA ASP A 141 23.87 44.58 32.42
C ASP A 141 24.34 43.13 32.67
N LEU A 142 23.46 42.13 32.50
CA LEU A 142 23.68 40.71 32.78
C LEU A 142 23.84 40.35 34.26
N THR A 143 23.48 41.27 35.16
CA THR A 143 23.42 40.98 36.59
C THR A 143 22.27 40.02 36.87
N ILE A 144 22.56 38.93 37.57
CA ILE A 144 21.58 37.90 37.95
C ILE A 144 20.69 38.46 39.07
N VAL A 145 19.39 38.57 38.80
CA VAL A 145 18.39 39.02 39.77
C VAL A 145 17.85 37.86 40.58
N ARG A 146 17.62 36.73 39.91
CA ARG A 146 17.09 35.51 40.51
C ARG A 146 17.59 34.32 39.73
N SER A 147 17.90 33.23 40.41
CA SER A 147 18.23 31.98 39.75
C SER A 147 17.49 30.79 40.36
N HIS A 148 17.42 29.70 39.59
CA HIS A 148 16.90 28.41 40.02
C HIS A 148 17.74 27.32 39.37
N LEU A 149 18.27 26.39 40.17
CA LEU A 149 19.16 25.31 39.74
C LEU A 149 20.40 25.78 38.94
N LEU A 150 20.84 27.03 39.14
CA LEU A 150 22.02 27.57 38.46
C LEU A 150 23.32 26.96 38.99
N ASP A 151 23.34 26.66 40.29
CA ASP A 151 24.40 25.93 41.01
C ASP A 151 24.85 24.66 40.27
N PHE A 152 23.89 23.90 39.71
CA PHE A 152 24.20 22.72 38.90
C PHE A 152 25.02 23.03 37.65
N PHE A 153 24.68 24.11 36.94
CA PHE A 153 25.35 24.50 35.69
C PHE A 153 26.70 25.17 35.93
N VAL A 154 26.91 25.70 37.13
CA VAL A 154 28.12 26.40 37.54
C VAL A 154 29.09 25.50 38.30
N GLY A 155 28.66 24.32 38.77
CA GLY A 155 29.55 23.31 39.35
C GLY A 155 30.06 23.63 40.76
N GLN A 156 29.35 24.47 41.50
CA GLN A 156 29.66 24.81 42.90
C GLN A 156 28.42 24.59 43.78
N GLU A 157 28.56 23.81 44.85
CA GLU A 157 27.53 23.73 45.89
C GLU A 157 27.45 25.10 46.60
N ALA A 158 26.24 25.67 46.64
CA ALA A 158 25.84 26.83 47.45
C ALA A 158 26.13 28.27 46.96
N VAL A 159 26.10 28.57 45.64
CA VAL A 159 26.04 29.96 45.15
C VAL A 159 24.79 30.16 44.28
N SER A 160 23.83 30.98 44.76
CA SER A 160 22.66 31.40 43.96
C SER A 160 23.07 32.26 42.75
N GLY A 161 24.26 32.85 42.78
CA GLY A 161 24.78 33.75 41.75
C GLY A 161 24.06 35.10 41.70
N GLU A 162 23.03 35.30 42.53
CA GLU A 162 22.29 36.55 42.65
C GLU A 162 23.19 37.72 43.03
N GLY A 163 23.09 38.82 42.27
CA GLY A 163 23.94 39.99 42.39
C GLY A 163 25.26 39.91 41.62
N GLU A 164 25.62 38.75 41.07
CA GLU A 164 26.81 38.59 40.23
C GLU A 164 26.49 38.69 38.74
N ASN A 165 27.50 38.95 37.91
CA ASN A 165 27.34 39.02 36.46
C ASN A 165 27.40 37.63 35.84
N LEU A 166 26.47 37.32 34.93
CA LEU A 166 26.38 36.01 34.28
C LEU A 166 27.67 35.59 33.53
N THR A 167 28.40 36.55 32.98
CA THR A 167 29.69 36.32 32.28
C THR A 167 30.78 35.76 33.20
N ARG A 168 30.65 35.93 34.52
CA ARG A 168 31.58 35.33 35.50
C ARG A 168 31.47 33.80 35.53
N PHE A 169 30.36 33.24 35.05
CA PHE A 169 30.09 31.81 35.13
C PHE A 169 30.12 31.12 33.76
N PHE A 170 29.76 31.84 32.69
CA PHE A 170 29.66 31.28 31.34
C PHE A 170 30.34 32.15 30.29
N ASP A 171 30.98 31.48 29.33
CA ASP A 171 31.43 32.08 28.08
C ASP A 171 30.22 32.27 27.16
N LEU A 172 29.75 33.51 27.06
CA LEU A 172 28.58 33.89 26.28
C LEU A 172 28.98 34.25 24.83
N PRO A 173 28.39 33.63 23.81
CA PRO A 173 28.68 33.95 22.41
C PRO A 173 28.08 35.30 22.00
N ALA A 174 28.66 35.99 21.01
CA ALA A 174 28.27 37.36 20.64
C ALA A 174 26.78 37.50 20.25
N ASP A 175 26.21 36.47 19.63
CA ASP A 175 24.82 36.42 19.17
C ASP A 175 23.77 36.42 20.30
N ILE A 176 24.12 35.96 21.52
CA ILE A 176 23.20 36.02 22.66
C ILE A 176 22.97 37.46 23.14
N PHE A 177 23.99 38.32 23.02
CA PHE A 177 23.90 39.72 23.43
C PHE A 177 22.94 40.48 22.53
N ASP A 178 23.04 40.30 21.20
CA ASP A 178 22.12 40.89 20.23
C ASP A 178 20.68 40.48 20.52
N ALA A 179 20.45 39.18 20.78
CA ALA A 179 19.12 38.66 21.05
C ALA A 179 18.52 39.17 22.38
N LEU A 180 19.35 39.39 23.40
CA LEU A 180 18.95 39.99 24.67
C LEU A 180 18.65 41.48 24.51
N GLU A 181 19.49 42.22 23.79
CA GLU A 181 19.31 43.65 23.53
C GLU A 181 17.97 43.90 22.83
N GLN A 182 17.62 43.13 21.79
CA GLN A 182 16.33 43.29 21.11
C GLN A 182 15.15 43.20 22.09
N ARG A 183 15.22 42.30 23.08
CA ARG A 183 14.14 42.07 24.05
C ARG A 183 14.09 43.14 25.12
N PHE A 184 15.24 43.61 25.62
CA PHE A 184 15.30 44.75 26.53
C PHE A 184 14.81 46.04 25.84
N MET A 185 15.04 46.17 24.53
CA MET A 185 14.47 47.24 23.69
C MET A 185 13.01 46.99 23.29
N ASN A 186 12.36 46.01 23.91
CA ASN A 186 10.95 45.66 23.72
C ASN A 186 10.57 45.29 22.27
N ARG A 187 11.51 44.74 21.50
CA ARG A 187 11.27 44.29 20.11
C ARG A 187 10.96 42.80 20.06
N ALA A 188 10.10 42.42 19.12
CA ALA A 188 9.73 41.02 18.93
C ALA A 188 10.95 40.16 18.57
N GLY A 189 11.03 38.96 19.12
CA GLY A 189 12.11 38.03 18.84
C GLY A 189 11.66 36.56 18.88
N PRO A 190 12.08 35.72 17.92
CA PRO A 190 11.77 34.29 17.95
C PRO A 190 12.50 33.58 19.11
N LEU A 191 12.13 32.32 19.36
CA LEU A 191 12.89 31.41 20.22
C LEU A 191 14.33 31.31 19.71
N ALA A 192 15.29 31.69 20.54
CA ALA A 192 16.72 31.58 20.24
C ALA A 192 17.38 30.52 21.13
N ARG A 193 18.37 29.81 20.58
CA ARG A 193 19.10 28.74 21.26
C ARG A 193 20.59 28.99 21.10
N PHE A 194 21.29 29.04 22.22
CA PHE A 194 22.72 29.28 22.25
C PHE A 194 23.43 28.12 22.92
N THR A 195 24.66 27.86 22.53
CA THR A 195 25.53 26.89 23.17
C THR A 195 26.56 27.67 23.95
N VAL A 196 26.58 27.51 25.28
CA VAL A 196 27.51 28.21 26.17
C VAL A 196 28.42 27.20 26.85
N GLN A 197 29.62 27.63 27.21
CA GLN A 197 30.54 26.82 27.97
C GLN A 197 30.72 27.44 29.36
N ASN A 198 30.65 26.64 30.42
CA ASN A 198 31.02 27.11 31.75
C ASN A 198 32.54 27.08 31.93
N HIS A 199 33.03 27.69 33.00
CA HIS A 199 34.46 27.74 33.32
C HIS A 199 35.09 26.36 33.59
N PHE A 200 34.27 25.33 33.83
CA PHE A 200 34.68 23.93 33.94
C PHE A 200 34.74 23.21 32.58
N ARG A 201 34.64 23.96 31.48
CA ARG A 201 34.63 23.48 30.10
C ARG A 201 33.45 22.56 29.76
N GLN A 202 32.38 22.57 30.55
CA GLN A 202 31.15 21.84 30.24
C GLN A 202 30.24 22.69 29.37
N THR A 203 29.64 22.05 28.37
CA THR A 203 28.77 22.72 27.39
C THR A 203 27.31 22.59 27.79
N HIS A 204 26.59 23.72 27.78
CA HIS A 204 25.18 23.81 28.13
C HIS A 204 24.40 24.53 27.05
N GLN A 205 23.10 24.27 26.95
CA GLN A 205 22.22 24.95 26.01
C GLN A 205 21.44 26.06 26.72
N VAL A 206 21.49 27.28 26.20
CA VAL A 206 20.73 28.42 26.71
C VAL A 206 19.54 28.72 25.80
N LEU A 207 18.39 28.47 26.40
CA LEU A 207 17.01 28.81 26.11
C LEU A 207 16.64 30.28 26.23
N LEU A 208 16.33 30.96 25.14
CA LEU A 208 15.81 32.32 25.21
C LEU A 208 14.43 32.38 24.48
N SER A 209 13.35 32.29 25.26
CA SER A 209 11.95 32.08 24.82
C SER A 209 11.44 33.10 23.79
N THR A 210 10.45 32.77 22.95
CA THR A 210 9.83 33.77 22.05
C THR A 210 9.35 34.99 22.84
N PHE A 211 9.66 36.19 22.37
CA PHE A 211 9.29 37.44 23.02
C PHE A 211 8.37 38.26 22.11
N THR A 212 7.19 38.61 22.65
CA THR A 212 6.25 39.56 22.05
C THR A 212 6.38 40.90 22.77
N PRO A 213 6.45 42.04 22.05
CA PRO A 213 6.49 43.37 22.64
C PRO A 213 5.38 43.57 23.66
N ARG A 214 5.73 44.18 24.78
CA ARG A 214 4.81 44.52 25.88
C ARG A 214 4.51 46.01 25.86
N GLU A 215 3.58 46.48 26.69
CA GLU A 215 3.31 47.92 26.84
C GLU A 215 4.54 48.66 27.38
N GLU A 216 5.30 48.03 28.28
CA GLU A 216 6.53 48.56 28.84
C GLU A 216 7.71 47.61 28.59
N ALA A 217 8.90 48.18 28.40
CA ALA A 217 10.12 47.43 28.19
C ALA A 217 10.48 46.58 29.42
N PRO A 218 10.82 45.29 29.25
CA PRO A 218 11.08 44.42 30.39
C PRO A 218 12.37 44.82 31.10
N HIS A 219 12.31 44.97 32.43
CA HIS A 219 13.51 45.23 33.25
C HIS A 219 14.36 43.97 33.50
N THR A 220 13.77 42.79 33.33
CA THR A 220 14.45 41.50 33.49
C THR A 220 14.05 40.52 32.40
N ILE A 221 15.00 39.72 31.93
CA ILE A 221 14.78 38.66 30.96
C ILE A 221 15.17 37.32 31.56
N ARG A 222 14.31 36.32 31.37
CA ARG A 222 14.57 34.94 31.75
C ARG A 222 15.36 34.19 30.70
N LEU A 223 16.49 33.63 31.11
CA LEU A 223 17.25 32.62 30.39
C LEU A 223 16.97 31.25 30.99
N MET A 224 16.79 30.23 30.14
CA MET A 224 16.66 28.83 30.57
C MET A 224 17.93 28.07 30.21
N PHE A 225 18.62 27.53 31.19
CA PHE A 225 19.77 26.67 30.98
C PHE A 225 19.30 25.22 30.92
N LYS A 226 19.75 24.48 29.91
CA LYS A 226 19.43 23.07 29.71
C LYS A 226 20.71 22.28 29.56
N GLU A 227 20.80 21.20 30.33
CA GLU A 227 21.91 20.24 30.25
C GLU A 227 21.97 19.60 28.86
N ILE A 228 23.16 19.54 28.25
CA ILE A 228 23.38 18.81 27.00
C ILE A 228 23.81 17.40 27.36
N MET A 229 23.00 16.42 26.96
CA MET A 229 23.23 15.00 27.26
C MET A 229 24.27 14.39 26.30
N ASP A 230 25.19 13.58 26.83
CA ASP A 230 26.22 12.87 26.06
C ASP A 230 25.67 11.51 25.54
N SER A 231 26.38 10.91 24.60
CA SER A 231 26.18 9.54 24.09
C SER A 231 26.06 8.46 25.17
N ARG A 232 26.60 8.68 26.37
CA ARG A 232 26.47 7.81 27.56
C ARG A 232 25.10 7.90 28.24
N ASP A 233 24.36 8.98 28.03
CA ASP A 233 23.03 9.23 28.59
C ASP A 233 21.91 8.71 27.66
N LYS A 234 22.25 7.87 26.69
CA LYS A 234 21.25 7.21 25.84
C LYS A 234 20.27 6.42 26.71
N PRO A 235 18.97 6.56 26.44
CA PRO A 235 17.95 5.88 27.22
C PRO A 235 18.14 4.37 27.14
N ARG A 236 17.86 3.73 28.26
CA ARG A 236 18.09 2.31 28.46
C ARG A 236 16.76 1.59 28.50
N GLU A 237 16.70 0.45 27.82
CA GLU A 237 15.46 -0.29 27.63
C GLU A 237 15.52 -1.61 28.40
N VAL A 238 14.46 -1.89 29.15
CA VAL A 238 14.20 -3.18 29.78
C VAL A 238 12.91 -3.72 29.20
N VAL A 239 12.92 -4.95 28.71
CA VAL A 239 11.78 -5.55 28.02
C VAL A 239 11.13 -6.61 28.89
N PHE A 240 9.84 -6.47 29.13
CA PHE A 240 9.03 -7.39 29.93
C PHE A 240 8.11 -8.24 29.06
N ASP A 241 8.02 -9.54 29.37
CA ASP A 241 6.96 -10.42 28.87
C ASP A 241 5.65 -10.25 29.68
N PRO A 242 4.54 -10.90 29.27
CA PRO A 242 3.27 -10.84 30.00
C PRO A 242 3.34 -11.45 31.41
N ASP A 243 4.30 -12.35 31.66
CA ASP A 243 4.57 -12.96 32.96
C ASP A 243 5.47 -12.09 33.86
N LEU A 244 5.77 -10.84 33.43
CA LEU A 244 6.65 -9.88 34.09
C LEU A 244 8.10 -10.34 34.25
N ARG A 245 8.54 -11.27 33.41
CA ARG A 245 9.94 -11.69 33.28
C ARG A 245 10.67 -10.75 32.33
N ILE A 246 11.93 -10.50 32.63
CA ILE A 246 12.78 -9.65 31.82
C ILE A 246 13.37 -10.52 30.70
N ILE A 247 12.99 -10.25 29.45
CA ILE A 247 13.42 -11.01 28.26
C ILE A 247 14.76 -10.49 27.74
N VAL A 248 14.91 -9.15 27.68
CA VAL A 248 16.15 -8.48 27.28
C VAL A 248 16.80 -7.92 28.54
N PRO A 249 17.98 -8.45 28.95
CA PRO A 249 18.52 -8.15 30.26
C PRO A 249 19.34 -6.86 30.30
N ASP A 250 19.03 -6.13 31.37
CA ASP A 250 19.97 -5.69 32.39
C ASP A 250 20.91 -4.55 32.04
N THR A 251 20.33 -3.36 32.11
CA THR A 251 21.12 -2.16 32.22
C THR A 251 21.61 -2.00 33.66
N GLU A 252 22.85 -1.57 33.89
CA GLU A 252 23.37 -1.18 35.21
C GLU A 252 22.38 -0.27 35.98
N LEU A 253 21.66 0.62 35.28
CA LEU A 253 20.61 1.46 35.85
C LEU A 253 19.44 0.68 36.45
N TRP A 254 19.04 -0.45 35.86
CA TRP A 254 17.95 -1.27 36.39
C TRP A 254 18.32 -1.90 37.73
N ARG A 255 19.59 -2.31 37.91
CA ARG A 255 20.09 -2.85 39.18
C ARG A 255 20.20 -1.81 40.29
N LYS A 256 20.34 -0.54 39.92
CA LYS A 256 20.45 0.59 40.85
C LYS A 256 19.09 1.12 41.34
N LEU A 257 17.99 0.67 40.74
CA LEU A 257 16.65 1.05 41.18
C LEU A 257 16.34 0.50 42.57
N SER A 258 15.60 1.27 43.36
CA SER A 258 15.15 0.84 44.67
C SER A 258 14.08 -0.27 44.55
N ALA A 259 13.98 -1.13 45.58
CA ALA A 259 12.95 -2.17 45.63
C ALA A 259 11.49 -1.65 45.45
N PRO A 260 11.07 -0.51 46.03
CA PRO A 260 9.73 0.03 45.77
C PRO A 260 9.57 0.53 44.33
N ASP A 261 10.59 1.14 43.72
CA ASP A 261 10.51 1.61 42.33
C ASP A 261 10.36 0.43 41.36
N ILE A 262 11.10 -0.66 41.59
CA ILE A 262 10.97 -1.88 40.78
C ILE A 262 9.55 -2.45 40.87
N ARG A 263 8.92 -2.46 42.06
CA ARG A 263 7.54 -2.93 42.23
C ARG A 263 6.57 -2.04 41.45
N LEU A 264 6.69 -0.72 41.60
CA LEU A 264 5.83 0.24 40.93
C LEU A 264 5.95 0.16 39.40
N ILE A 265 7.17 0.02 38.88
CA ILE A 265 7.42 -0.18 37.44
C ILE A 265 6.77 -1.49 36.97
N LYS A 266 6.92 -2.59 37.71
CA LYS A 266 6.27 -3.87 37.36
C LYS A 266 4.74 -3.78 37.36
N ASP A 267 4.15 -3.05 38.32
CA ASP A 267 2.70 -2.85 38.36
C ASP A 267 2.22 -2.00 37.17
N ARG A 268 2.98 -0.97 36.77
CA ARG A 268 2.70 -0.19 35.55
C ARG A 268 2.89 -0.99 34.26
N VAL A 269 3.89 -1.88 34.20
CA VAL A 269 4.04 -2.83 33.09
C VAL A 269 2.82 -3.74 32.99
N ARG A 270 2.34 -4.28 34.13
CA ARG A 270 1.13 -5.10 34.17
C ARG A 270 -0.07 -4.32 33.62
N GLU A 271 -0.28 -3.09 34.09
CA GLU A 271 -1.35 -2.23 33.57
C GLU A 271 -1.17 -1.89 32.07
N ARG A 272 0.07 -1.76 31.58
CA ARG A 272 0.36 -1.42 30.17
C ARG A 272 -0.07 -2.51 29.18
N PHE A 273 -0.15 -3.76 29.65
CA PHE A 273 -0.72 -4.86 28.87
C PHE A 273 -2.23 -4.72 28.64
N ASP A 274 -2.93 -3.91 29.43
CA ASP A 274 -4.37 -3.71 29.30
C ASP A 274 -4.73 -2.31 28.81
N ARG A 275 -4.02 -1.27 29.25
CA ARG A 275 -4.34 0.14 28.99
C ARG A 275 -3.10 1.03 28.86
N PRO A 276 -3.19 2.21 28.24
CA PRO A 276 -2.12 3.21 28.32
C PRO A 276 -1.84 3.59 29.78
N VAL A 277 -0.58 3.81 30.13
CA VAL A 277 -0.15 4.25 31.47
C VAL A 277 0.72 5.49 31.35
N ASP A 278 0.64 6.35 32.35
CA ASP A 278 1.48 7.55 32.45
C ASP A 278 2.94 7.19 32.77
N ASP A 279 3.85 8.06 32.33
CA ASP A 279 5.27 7.94 32.65
C ASP A 279 5.50 8.07 34.16
N LEU A 280 6.48 7.31 34.67
CA LEU A 280 6.91 7.35 36.06
C LEU A 280 8.21 8.15 36.18
N ARG A 281 8.37 8.93 37.26
CA ARG A 281 9.65 9.55 37.61
C ARG A 281 10.31 8.77 38.74
N THR A 282 11.59 8.48 38.60
CA THR A 282 12.40 7.78 39.60
C THR A 282 13.75 8.46 39.74
N GLU A 283 14.32 8.40 40.94
CA GLU A 283 15.66 8.93 41.20
C GLU A 283 16.67 7.79 41.28
N ILE A 284 17.80 7.92 40.59
CA ILE A 284 18.92 6.96 40.65
C ILE A 284 20.20 7.79 40.83
N ASP A 285 20.96 7.52 41.90
CA ASP A 285 22.22 8.21 42.22
C ASP A 285 22.11 9.76 42.18
N GLY A 286 21.00 10.33 42.68
CA GLY A 286 20.78 11.80 42.71
C GLY A 286 20.32 12.41 41.38
N ARG A 287 20.03 11.60 40.36
CA ARG A 287 19.54 12.03 39.04
C ARG A 287 18.11 11.56 38.81
N GLN A 288 17.30 12.44 38.23
CA GLN A 288 15.91 12.14 37.88
C GLN A 288 15.85 11.42 36.53
N PHE A 289 15.09 10.33 36.48
CA PHE A 289 14.83 9.54 35.29
C PHE A 289 13.33 9.49 35.02
N VAL A 290 12.96 9.64 33.76
CA VAL A 290 11.62 9.36 33.25
C VAL A 290 11.61 7.92 32.74
N VAL A 291 10.69 7.14 33.28
CA VAL A 291 10.42 5.76 32.93
C VAL A 291 9.14 5.74 32.10
N SER A 292 9.28 5.44 30.81
CA SER A 292 8.17 5.39 29.86
C SER A 292 7.85 3.94 29.46
N PHE A 293 6.57 3.65 29.25
CA PHE A 293 6.06 2.28 29.03
C PHE A 293 5.52 2.14 27.61
N VAL A 294 6.37 1.65 26.71
CA VAL A 294 6.06 1.52 25.29
C VAL A 294 5.65 0.09 24.97
N ARG A 295 4.44 -0.07 24.44
CA ARG A 295 4.00 -1.32 23.81
C ARG A 295 3.71 -1.01 22.35
N GLU A 296 4.00 -1.96 21.48
CA GLU A 296 3.53 -1.89 20.10
C GLU A 296 2.00 -2.06 20.09
N ASP A 297 1.29 -0.95 19.97
CA ASP A 297 -0.16 -0.97 19.78
C ASP A 297 -0.46 -1.22 18.30
N VAL A 298 -1.35 -2.16 18.01
CA VAL A 298 -1.77 -2.46 16.64
C VAL A 298 -2.48 -1.24 16.08
N ARG A 299 -1.93 -0.67 15.00
CA ARG A 299 -2.61 0.35 14.19
C ARG A 299 -2.58 -0.09 12.74
N PHE A 300 -3.68 0.17 12.02
CA PHE A 300 -3.75 -0.11 10.60
C PHE A 300 -3.28 1.10 9.78
N PRO A 301 -2.54 0.89 8.68
CA PRO A 301 -2.04 -0.39 8.16
C PRO A 301 -0.95 -1.02 9.04
N PHE A 302 -0.86 -2.35 9.11
CA PHE A 302 0.10 -3.06 9.98
C PHE A 302 1.11 -3.88 9.14
N PRO A 303 2.41 -3.90 9.49
CA PRO A 303 3.44 -4.61 8.72
C PRO A 303 3.19 -6.12 8.65
N PRO A 304 3.89 -6.84 7.75
CA PRO A 304 3.87 -8.29 7.71
C PRO A 304 4.07 -8.94 9.08
N VAL A 305 3.12 -9.76 9.49
CA VAL A 305 3.11 -10.49 10.77
C VAL A 305 2.74 -11.94 10.54
N LYS A 306 2.98 -12.82 11.53
CA LYS A 306 2.62 -14.23 11.44
C LYS A 306 1.11 -14.36 11.16
N GLY A 307 0.76 -15.15 10.14
CA GLY A 307 -0.61 -15.25 9.62
C GLY A 307 -0.91 -14.29 8.47
N HIS A 308 -0.25 -13.13 8.40
CA HIS A 308 -0.46 -12.07 7.43
C HIS A 308 0.85 -11.69 6.70
N ARG A 309 1.28 -12.56 5.78
CA ARG A 309 2.63 -12.50 5.17
C ARG A 309 2.92 -11.24 4.35
N MET A 310 1.89 -10.65 3.74
CA MET A 310 2.03 -9.42 2.96
C MET A 310 1.61 -8.16 3.74
N GLY A 311 1.32 -8.31 5.04
CA GLY A 311 0.83 -7.22 5.90
C GLY A 311 -0.67 -7.01 5.80
N ILE A 312 -1.11 -5.92 6.43
CA ILE A 312 -2.52 -5.55 6.59
C ILE A 312 -2.72 -4.12 6.05
N ASP A 313 -3.83 -3.91 5.37
CA ASP A 313 -4.21 -2.63 4.76
C ASP A 313 -4.76 -1.63 5.80
N SER A 314 -5.00 -0.38 5.41
CA SER A 314 -5.48 0.67 6.35
C SER A 314 -6.88 0.40 6.92
N ALA A 315 -7.66 -0.44 6.24
CA ALA A 315 -8.99 -0.88 6.67
C ALA A 315 -8.96 -2.18 7.51
N GLY A 316 -7.78 -2.68 7.88
CA GLY A 316 -7.63 -3.88 8.68
C GLY A 316 -7.78 -5.19 7.89
N ARG A 317 -7.63 -5.18 6.56
CA ARG A 317 -7.82 -6.36 5.70
C ARG A 317 -6.49 -6.96 5.27
N ASP A 318 -6.46 -8.27 5.07
CA ASP A 318 -5.25 -8.99 4.68
C ASP A 318 -4.80 -8.64 3.24
N VAL A 319 -3.57 -8.14 3.09
CA VAL A 319 -3.02 -7.72 1.79
C VAL A 319 -2.77 -8.92 0.87
N THR A 320 -2.42 -10.09 1.40
CA THR A 320 -2.20 -11.33 0.64
C THR A 320 -3.48 -11.74 -0.08
N ALA A 321 -4.60 -11.75 0.65
CA ALA A 321 -5.92 -12.03 0.11
C ALA A 321 -6.31 -11.01 -0.96
N ARG A 322 -6.09 -9.71 -0.69
CA ARG A 322 -6.40 -8.65 -1.67
C ARG A 322 -5.58 -8.75 -2.94
N VAL A 323 -4.29 -9.08 -2.84
CA VAL A 323 -3.42 -9.26 -4.03
C VAL A 323 -3.89 -10.45 -4.87
N LEU A 324 -4.24 -11.58 -4.25
CA LEU A 324 -4.72 -12.78 -4.96
C LEU A 324 -6.08 -12.56 -5.63
N TYR A 325 -7.02 -11.93 -4.94
CA TYR A 325 -8.34 -11.64 -5.52
C TYR A 325 -8.29 -10.49 -6.54
N GLY A 326 -7.41 -9.51 -6.33
CA GLY A 326 -7.13 -8.44 -7.28
C GLY A 326 -6.62 -8.99 -8.61
N LEU A 327 -5.74 -10.00 -8.58
CA LEU A 327 -5.26 -10.69 -9.79
C LEU A 327 -6.40 -11.19 -10.67
N ARG A 328 -7.39 -11.86 -10.06
CA ARG A 328 -8.58 -12.36 -10.78
C ARG A 328 -9.34 -11.21 -11.43
N ILE A 329 -9.63 -10.15 -10.67
CA ILE A 329 -10.45 -9.04 -11.13
C ILE A 329 -9.74 -8.29 -12.26
N SER A 330 -8.45 -7.99 -12.09
CA SER A 330 -7.64 -7.30 -13.10
C SER A 330 -7.52 -8.10 -14.39
N LEU A 331 -7.24 -9.42 -14.31
CA LEU A 331 -7.16 -10.27 -15.51
C LEU A 331 -8.51 -10.45 -16.19
N THR A 332 -9.59 -10.66 -15.42
CA THR A 332 -10.95 -10.79 -15.97
C THR A 332 -11.36 -9.50 -16.68
N PHE A 333 -11.16 -8.35 -16.03
CA PHE A 333 -11.43 -7.05 -16.61
C PHE A 333 -10.62 -6.83 -17.90
N GLY A 334 -9.31 -7.07 -17.84
CA GLY A 334 -8.43 -6.91 -18.99
C GLY A 334 -8.82 -7.79 -20.17
N LEU A 335 -9.17 -9.06 -19.91
CA LEU A 335 -9.57 -10.02 -20.95
C LEU A 335 -10.89 -9.62 -21.62
N ILE A 336 -11.90 -9.25 -20.83
CA ILE A 336 -13.19 -8.81 -21.36
C ILE A 336 -13.00 -7.51 -22.15
N LEU A 337 -12.29 -6.53 -21.58
CA LEU A 337 -12.07 -5.25 -22.24
C LEU A 337 -11.28 -5.39 -23.54
N ALA A 338 -10.16 -6.12 -23.52
CA ALA A 338 -9.35 -6.36 -24.72
C ALA A 338 -10.15 -7.14 -25.78
N GLY A 339 -10.92 -8.14 -25.37
CA GLY A 339 -11.81 -8.90 -26.25
C GLY A 339 -12.87 -8.03 -26.92
N CYS A 340 -13.63 -7.28 -26.12
CA CYS A 340 -14.67 -6.37 -26.63
C CYS A 340 -14.07 -5.30 -27.53
N ALA A 341 -13.00 -4.62 -27.09
CA ALA A 341 -12.32 -3.59 -27.88
C ALA A 341 -11.80 -4.14 -29.22
N THR A 342 -11.29 -5.37 -29.21
CA THR A 342 -10.82 -6.04 -30.43
C THR A 342 -11.98 -6.34 -31.37
N ILE A 343 -13.10 -6.87 -30.87
CA ILE A 343 -14.27 -7.18 -31.70
C ILE A 343 -14.83 -5.89 -32.33
N PHE A 344 -15.06 -4.85 -31.53
CA PHE A 344 -15.57 -3.57 -32.04
C PHE A 344 -14.59 -2.91 -33.01
N GLY A 345 -13.28 -2.92 -32.70
CA GLY A 345 -12.25 -2.38 -33.58
C GLY A 345 -12.15 -3.12 -34.92
N ILE A 346 -12.23 -4.45 -34.91
CA ILE A 346 -12.27 -5.26 -36.14
C ILE A 346 -13.48 -4.88 -36.99
N VAL A 347 -14.66 -4.83 -36.39
CA VAL A 347 -15.90 -4.53 -37.12
C VAL A 347 -15.82 -3.13 -37.73
N ALA A 348 -15.55 -2.10 -36.93
CA ALA A 348 -15.47 -0.72 -37.40
C ALA A 348 -14.39 -0.55 -38.48
N GLY A 349 -13.17 -1.03 -38.23
CA GLY A 349 -12.06 -0.92 -39.17
C GLY A 349 -12.28 -1.69 -40.48
N ALA A 350 -12.91 -2.87 -40.41
CA ALA A 350 -13.23 -3.66 -41.61
C ALA A 350 -14.22 -2.94 -42.52
N PHE A 351 -15.29 -2.36 -41.95
CA PHE A 351 -16.27 -1.59 -42.73
C PHE A 351 -15.65 -0.32 -43.31
N GLN A 352 -14.89 0.44 -42.51
CA GLN A 352 -14.19 1.65 -42.96
C GLN A 352 -13.22 1.34 -44.10
N GLY A 353 -12.35 0.34 -43.92
CA GLY A 353 -11.32 -0.01 -44.89
C GLY A 353 -11.87 -0.64 -46.16
N TYR A 354 -12.92 -1.48 -46.07
CA TYR A 354 -13.51 -2.10 -47.25
C TYR A 354 -14.30 -1.12 -48.10
N LEU A 355 -15.29 -0.43 -47.51
CA LEU A 355 -16.20 0.48 -48.23
C LEU A 355 -15.44 1.70 -48.78
N GLY A 356 -14.53 2.28 -47.99
CA GLY A 356 -13.76 3.46 -48.39
C GLY A 356 -14.63 4.68 -48.71
N GLY A 357 -14.02 5.68 -49.34
CA GLY A 357 -14.72 6.86 -49.86
C GLY A 357 -15.38 7.70 -48.76
N LEU A 358 -16.61 8.14 -49.00
CA LEU A 358 -17.35 9.00 -48.07
C LEU A 358 -17.61 8.30 -46.72
N PHE A 359 -17.92 6.99 -46.73
CA PHE A 359 -18.15 6.23 -45.49
C PHE A 359 -16.93 6.24 -44.58
N ASP A 360 -15.76 6.00 -45.16
CA ASP A 360 -14.48 6.01 -44.43
C ASP A 360 -14.16 7.39 -43.85
N ILE A 361 -14.31 8.45 -44.66
CA ILE A 361 -14.06 9.83 -44.23
C ILE A 361 -15.02 10.23 -43.10
N THR A 362 -16.32 9.98 -43.24
CA THR A 362 -17.32 10.31 -42.21
C THR A 362 -17.07 9.55 -40.91
N ALA A 363 -16.84 8.24 -40.99
CA ALA A 363 -16.54 7.44 -39.81
C ALA A 363 -15.23 7.89 -39.12
N GLN A 364 -14.20 8.25 -39.90
CA GLN A 364 -12.96 8.79 -39.37
C GLN A 364 -13.18 10.11 -38.64
N ARG A 365 -14.01 11.03 -39.16
CA ARG A 365 -14.35 12.28 -38.46
C ARG A 365 -15.10 12.04 -37.15
N ILE A 366 -16.02 11.08 -37.12
CA ILE A 366 -16.72 10.70 -35.89
C ILE A 366 -15.73 10.18 -34.85
N ILE A 367 -14.80 9.31 -35.25
CA ILE A 367 -13.77 8.77 -34.35
C ILE A 367 -12.85 9.88 -33.84
N GLU A 368 -12.44 10.82 -34.69
CA GLU A 368 -11.61 11.97 -34.30
C GLU A 368 -12.31 12.82 -33.22
N VAL A 369 -13.57 13.20 -33.45
CA VAL A 369 -14.39 13.94 -32.47
C VAL A 369 -14.56 13.14 -31.18
N TRP A 370 -14.82 11.84 -31.28
CA TRP A 370 -14.99 10.95 -30.13
C TRP A 370 -13.71 10.83 -29.30
N SER A 371 -12.56 10.66 -29.96
CA SER A 371 -11.25 10.53 -29.31
C SER A 371 -10.71 11.83 -28.74
N ALA A 372 -11.28 12.98 -29.11
CA ALA A 372 -10.96 14.27 -28.52
C ALA A 372 -11.53 14.44 -27.10
N LEU A 373 -12.52 13.62 -26.71
CA LEU A 373 -13.07 13.63 -25.36
C LEU A 373 -12.05 13.13 -24.33
N PRO A 374 -11.73 13.88 -23.26
CA PRO A 374 -10.79 13.41 -22.26
C PRO A 374 -11.39 12.26 -21.44
N PHE A 375 -10.76 11.08 -21.53
CA PHE A 375 -11.22 9.85 -20.90
C PHE A 375 -11.54 10.00 -19.40
N LEU A 376 -10.64 10.64 -18.64
CA LEU A 376 -10.82 10.82 -17.21
C LEU A 376 -12.06 11.68 -16.87
N TYR A 377 -12.36 12.73 -17.65
CA TYR A 377 -13.55 13.55 -17.40
C TYR A 377 -14.84 12.78 -17.66
N VAL A 378 -14.87 11.95 -18.71
CA VAL A 378 -16.03 11.08 -18.97
C VAL A 378 -16.20 10.09 -17.81
N MET A 379 -15.11 9.52 -17.32
CA MET A 379 -15.15 8.61 -16.17
C MET A 379 -15.64 9.30 -14.89
N ILE A 380 -15.16 10.51 -14.60
CA ILE A 380 -15.59 11.31 -13.44
C ILE A 380 -17.08 11.63 -13.54
N LEU A 381 -17.53 12.09 -14.71
CA LEU A 381 -18.94 12.41 -14.97
C LEU A 381 -19.82 11.18 -14.77
N MET A 382 -19.47 10.06 -15.39
CA MET A 382 -20.22 8.81 -15.28
C MET A 382 -20.23 8.26 -13.86
N GLY A 383 -19.08 8.31 -13.17
CA GLY A 383 -18.96 7.89 -11.77
C GLY A 383 -19.74 8.77 -10.80
N SER A 384 -19.88 10.07 -11.10
CA SER A 384 -20.70 11.00 -10.31
C SER A 384 -22.20 10.73 -10.47
N ILE A 385 -22.66 10.45 -11.71
CA ILE A 385 -24.09 10.21 -12.01
C ILE A 385 -24.54 8.81 -11.55
N TYR A 386 -23.77 7.77 -11.89
CA TYR A 386 -24.16 6.37 -11.73
C TYR A 386 -23.43 5.64 -10.60
N GLY A 387 -22.46 6.29 -9.94
CA GLY A 387 -21.59 5.65 -8.96
C GLY A 387 -20.49 4.79 -9.61
N ARG A 388 -19.70 4.09 -8.77
CA ARG A 388 -18.61 3.22 -9.22
C ARG A 388 -19.11 1.78 -9.34
N SER A 389 -18.92 1.16 -10.51
CA SER A 389 -19.22 -0.27 -10.70
C SER A 389 -18.31 -0.92 -11.74
N PHE A 390 -18.10 -2.23 -11.62
CA PHE A 390 -17.32 -3.01 -12.58
C PHE A 390 -17.86 -2.87 -14.01
N GLY A 391 -19.18 -2.95 -14.18
CA GLY A 391 -19.83 -2.85 -15.48
C GLY A 391 -19.71 -1.45 -16.10
N LEU A 392 -19.88 -0.39 -15.30
CA LEU A 392 -19.71 0.98 -15.78
C LEU A 392 -18.27 1.24 -16.24
N LEU A 393 -17.28 0.81 -15.47
CA LEU A 393 -15.88 0.90 -15.84
C LEU A 393 -15.60 0.19 -17.17
N LEU A 394 -16.10 -1.04 -17.30
CA LEU A 394 -15.92 -1.83 -18.52
C LEU A 394 -16.57 -1.16 -19.74
N LEU A 395 -17.76 -0.60 -19.59
CA LEU A 395 -18.46 0.13 -20.64
C LEU A 395 -17.67 1.39 -21.03
N CYS A 396 -17.30 2.21 -20.05
CA CYS A 396 -16.55 3.45 -20.26
C CYS A 396 -15.20 3.18 -20.92
N TYR A 397 -14.45 2.15 -20.52
CA TYR A 397 -13.23 1.79 -21.23
C TYR A 397 -13.52 1.22 -22.63
N GLY A 398 -14.55 0.37 -22.74
CA GLY A 398 -14.92 -0.32 -23.97
C GLY A 398 -15.22 0.65 -25.11
N ILE A 399 -15.91 1.76 -24.85
CA ILE A 399 -16.26 2.78 -25.84
C ILE A 399 -15.08 3.62 -26.34
N PHE A 400 -13.92 3.61 -25.66
CA PHE A 400 -12.72 4.33 -26.11
C PHE A 400 -11.62 3.38 -26.64
N ASN A 401 -11.47 2.20 -26.05
CA ASN A 401 -10.31 1.34 -26.30
C ASN A 401 -10.34 0.63 -27.68
N TRP A 402 -11.48 0.62 -28.38
CA TRP A 402 -11.62 0.02 -29.71
C TRP A 402 -11.01 0.86 -30.85
N VAL A 403 -10.86 2.18 -30.63
CA VAL A 403 -10.45 3.16 -31.65
C VAL A 403 -9.09 2.80 -32.25
N GLY A 404 -8.10 2.50 -31.41
CA GLY A 404 -6.75 2.16 -31.85
C GLY A 404 -6.72 0.91 -32.75
N ILE A 405 -7.45 -0.15 -32.37
CA ILE A 405 -7.52 -1.40 -33.15
C ILE A 405 -8.21 -1.14 -34.50
N SER A 406 -9.23 -0.29 -34.53
CA SER A 406 -9.93 0.11 -35.76
C SER A 406 -8.97 0.66 -36.81
N TYR A 407 -7.99 1.50 -36.43
CA TYR A 407 -7.02 2.07 -37.36
C TYR A 407 -6.12 1.03 -38.02
N TYR A 408 -5.63 0.05 -37.24
CA TYR A 408 -4.80 -1.03 -37.79
C TYR A 408 -5.59 -1.91 -38.76
N VAL A 409 -6.82 -2.29 -38.39
CA VAL A 409 -7.67 -3.12 -39.24
C VAL A 409 -8.06 -2.35 -40.51
N ARG A 410 -8.43 -1.07 -40.39
CA ARG A 410 -8.71 -0.20 -41.53
C ARG A 410 -7.55 -0.14 -42.51
N ALA A 411 -6.32 0.07 -42.03
CA ALA A 411 -5.13 0.13 -42.86
C ALA A 411 -4.90 -1.19 -43.62
N GLU A 412 -5.04 -2.34 -42.94
CA GLU A 412 -4.93 -3.65 -43.58
C GLU A 412 -6.02 -3.89 -44.62
N PHE A 413 -7.27 -3.51 -44.32
CA PHE A 413 -8.37 -3.64 -45.28
C PHE A 413 -8.15 -2.76 -46.53
N LEU A 414 -7.64 -1.54 -46.37
CA LEU A 414 -7.30 -0.65 -47.48
C LEU A 414 -6.19 -1.21 -48.38
N ASN A 415 -5.23 -1.92 -47.80
CA ASN A 415 -4.15 -2.60 -48.52
C ASN A 415 -4.65 -3.88 -49.21
N LEU A 416 -5.32 -4.76 -48.46
CA LEU A 416 -5.77 -6.07 -48.94
C LEU A 416 -6.87 -5.97 -50.00
N ARG A 417 -7.75 -4.97 -49.94
CA ARG A 417 -8.83 -4.82 -50.93
C ARG A 417 -8.34 -4.56 -52.36
N LYS A 418 -7.08 -4.14 -52.53
CA LYS A 418 -6.41 -3.87 -53.82
C LYS A 418 -5.56 -5.05 -54.30
N ARG A 419 -5.58 -6.19 -53.61
CA ARG A 419 -4.79 -7.37 -53.99
C ARG A 419 -5.54 -8.21 -55.03
N GLU A 420 -4.79 -8.87 -55.91
CA GLU A 420 -5.30 -9.68 -57.02
C GLU A 420 -6.35 -10.73 -56.60
N PHE A 421 -6.18 -11.36 -55.44
CA PHE A 421 -7.14 -12.37 -54.96
C PHE A 421 -8.52 -11.78 -54.63
N VAL A 422 -8.59 -10.50 -54.26
CA VAL A 422 -9.86 -9.80 -54.01
C VAL A 422 -10.52 -9.40 -55.32
N GLU A 423 -9.74 -8.94 -56.30
CA GLU A 423 -10.24 -8.62 -57.64
C GLU A 423 -10.78 -9.87 -58.34
N ALA A 424 -10.03 -10.99 -58.28
CA ALA A 424 -10.49 -12.27 -58.78
C ALA A 424 -11.81 -12.73 -58.12
N ALA A 425 -11.92 -12.58 -56.79
CA ALA A 425 -13.15 -12.91 -56.06
C ALA A 425 -14.35 -12.06 -56.51
N LYS A 426 -14.14 -10.77 -56.80
CA LYS A 426 -15.17 -9.88 -57.36
C LYS A 426 -15.59 -10.31 -58.77
N CYS A 427 -14.63 -10.63 -59.64
CA CYS A 427 -14.89 -11.12 -61.00
C CYS A 427 -15.67 -12.44 -61.01
N MET A 428 -15.48 -13.29 -59.99
CA MET A 428 -16.25 -14.53 -59.79
C MET A 428 -17.66 -14.29 -59.21
N GLY A 429 -18.09 -13.04 -59.00
CA GLY A 429 -19.42 -12.72 -58.47
C GLY A 429 -19.62 -13.08 -57.00
N ILE A 430 -18.55 -13.26 -56.22
CA ILE A 430 -18.66 -13.58 -54.79
C ILE A 430 -19.28 -12.38 -54.05
N PRO A 431 -20.32 -12.59 -53.21
CA PRO A 431 -20.96 -11.49 -52.51
C PRO A 431 -20.01 -10.80 -51.52
N THR A 432 -20.15 -9.49 -51.38
CA THR A 432 -19.25 -8.61 -50.60
C THR A 432 -19.01 -9.08 -49.16
N TYR A 433 -20.04 -9.52 -48.44
CA TYR A 433 -19.86 -9.99 -47.06
C TYR A 433 -18.96 -11.24 -47.00
N LYS A 434 -19.04 -12.15 -47.98
CA LYS A 434 -18.12 -13.30 -48.07
C LYS A 434 -16.71 -12.83 -48.35
N ILE A 435 -16.51 -11.84 -49.22
CA ILE A 435 -15.19 -11.24 -49.49
C ILE A 435 -14.60 -10.67 -48.19
N ILE A 436 -15.37 -9.88 -47.44
CA ILE A 436 -14.95 -9.28 -46.17
C ILE A 436 -14.55 -10.37 -45.16
N PHE A 437 -15.47 -11.27 -44.80
CA PHE A 437 -15.26 -12.18 -43.67
C PHE A 437 -14.43 -13.43 -44.01
N LYS A 438 -14.48 -13.92 -45.25
CA LYS A 438 -13.81 -15.18 -45.64
C LYS A 438 -12.48 -14.95 -46.36
N HIS A 439 -12.30 -13.83 -47.06
CA HIS A 439 -11.10 -13.59 -47.87
C HIS A 439 -10.18 -12.51 -47.28
N ILE A 440 -10.72 -11.36 -46.86
CA ILE A 440 -9.89 -10.24 -46.37
C ILE A 440 -9.61 -10.37 -44.87
N LEU A 441 -10.64 -10.54 -44.05
CA LEU A 441 -10.52 -10.53 -42.59
C LEU A 441 -9.47 -11.51 -42.05
N PRO A 442 -9.41 -12.79 -42.47
CA PRO A 442 -8.40 -13.73 -41.95
C PRO A 442 -6.95 -13.28 -42.19
N ASN A 443 -6.71 -12.53 -43.26
CA ASN A 443 -5.40 -11.96 -43.58
C ASN A 443 -5.15 -10.66 -42.80
N ALA A 444 -6.18 -9.84 -42.60
CA ALA A 444 -6.13 -8.60 -41.82
C ALA A 444 -6.01 -8.82 -40.30
N LEU A 445 -6.26 -10.03 -39.80
CA LEU A 445 -6.18 -10.35 -38.36
C LEU A 445 -4.74 -10.45 -37.84
N VAL A 446 -3.73 -10.47 -38.72
CA VAL A 446 -2.33 -10.62 -38.30
C VAL A 446 -1.92 -9.54 -37.28
N PRO A 447 -2.04 -8.23 -37.56
CA PRO A 447 -1.70 -7.20 -36.57
C PRO A 447 -2.53 -7.31 -35.29
N VAL A 448 -3.83 -7.58 -35.42
CA VAL A 448 -4.74 -7.69 -34.28
C VAL A 448 -4.30 -8.78 -33.30
N ILE A 449 -3.98 -9.97 -33.81
CA ILE A 449 -3.51 -11.09 -32.98
C ILE A 449 -2.19 -10.72 -32.30
N THR A 450 -1.29 -10.02 -33.00
CA THR A 450 0.00 -9.61 -32.42
C THR A 450 -0.13 -8.51 -31.37
N PHE A 451 -1.11 -7.61 -31.49
CA PHE A 451 -1.35 -6.53 -30.53
C PHE A 451 -2.22 -6.95 -29.34
N PHE A 452 -3.03 -8.00 -29.47
CA PHE A 452 -3.97 -8.43 -28.44
C PHE A 452 -3.33 -8.60 -27.04
N PRO A 453 -2.17 -9.28 -26.88
CA PRO A 453 -1.56 -9.42 -25.55
C PRO A 453 -1.09 -8.08 -24.96
N PHE A 454 -0.64 -7.14 -25.79
CA PHE A 454 -0.26 -5.79 -25.34
C PHE A 454 -1.49 -4.96 -24.95
N SER A 455 -2.60 -5.10 -25.68
CA SER A 455 -3.88 -4.49 -25.33
C SER A 455 -4.39 -5.00 -23.98
N LEU A 456 -4.27 -6.30 -23.71
CA LEU A 456 -4.59 -6.90 -22.42
C LEU A 456 -3.74 -6.29 -21.28
N VAL A 457 -2.42 -6.17 -21.47
CA VAL A 457 -1.52 -5.54 -20.49
C VAL A 457 -1.89 -4.08 -20.25
N GLY A 458 -2.17 -3.33 -21.32
CA GLY A 458 -2.61 -1.94 -21.23
C GLY A 458 -3.94 -1.78 -20.50
N ALA A 459 -4.90 -2.70 -20.73
CA ALA A 459 -6.18 -2.72 -20.04
C ALA A 459 -6.03 -2.94 -18.53
N ILE A 460 -5.17 -3.88 -18.12
CA ILE A 460 -4.85 -4.14 -16.71
C ILE A 460 -4.20 -2.90 -16.07
N GLY A 461 -3.21 -2.31 -16.74
CA GLY A 461 -2.54 -1.11 -16.25
C GLY A 461 -3.48 0.07 -16.13
N SER A 462 -4.41 0.23 -17.07
CA SER A 462 -5.40 1.29 -17.03
C SER A 462 -6.36 1.15 -15.86
N LEU A 463 -6.87 -0.06 -15.57
CA LEU A 463 -7.71 -0.32 -14.40
C LEU A 463 -6.98 0.05 -13.12
N VAL A 464 -5.74 -0.41 -12.96
CA VAL A 464 -4.92 -0.16 -11.76
C VAL A 464 -4.62 1.32 -11.59
N ALA A 465 -4.31 2.04 -12.68
CA ALA A 465 -4.10 3.49 -12.65
C ALA A 465 -5.37 4.24 -12.21
N LEU A 466 -6.54 3.81 -12.65
CA LEU A 466 -7.80 4.45 -12.29
C LEU A 466 -8.22 4.15 -10.85
N ASP A 467 -8.02 2.92 -10.40
CA ASP A 467 -8.16 2.50 -9.00
C ASP A 467 -7.27 3.35 -8.09
N TYR A 468 -6.01 3.57 -8.50
CA TYR A 468 -5.07 4.43 -7.80
C TYR A 468 -5.52 5.90 -7.75
N LEU A 469 -6.18 6.41 -8.79
CA LEU A 469 -6.75 7.76 -8.80
C LEU A 469 -8.09 7.86 -8.03
N GLY A 470 -8.61 6.75 -7.50
CA GLY A 470 -9.87 6.71 -6.73
C GLY A 470 -11.14 6.58 -7.57
N PHE A 471 -11.04 6.56 -8.90
CA PHE A 471 -12.18 6.48 -9.84
C PHE A 471 -12.46 5.06 -10.34
N GLY A 472 -11.71 4.07 -9.88
CA GLY A 472 -11.86 2.70 -10.29
C GLY A 472 -12.96 1.94 -9.53
N LEU A 473 -12.66 0.70 -9.16
CA LEU A 473 -13.58 -0.24 -8.53
C LEU A 473 -14.09 0.28 -7.17
N PRO A 474 -15.38 0.04 -6.85
CA PRO A 474 -15.94 0.47 -5.58
C PRO A 474 -15.34 -0.33 -4.40
N PRO A 475 -15.02 0.31 -3.26
CA PRO A 475 -14.70 -0.43 -2.03
C PRO A 475 -15.92 -1.26 -1.60
N PRO A 476 -15.75 -2.48 -1.04
CA PRO A 476 -14.51 -3.12 -0.59
C PRO A 476 -13.92 -4.10 -1.63
N THR A 477 -14.07 -3.82 -2.93
CA THR A 477 -13.54 -4.70 -3.98
C THR A 477 -12.01 -4.73 -3.93
N PRO A 478 -11.38 -5.91 -3.88
CA PRO A 478 -9.92 -6.00 -3.84
C PRO A 478 -9.33 -5.49 -5.15
N SER A 479 -8.42 -4.52 -5.05
CA SER A 479 -7.74 -3.90 -6.18
C SER A 479 -6.29 -3.63 -5.83
N TRP A 480 -5.38 -3.83 -6.79
CA TRP A 480 -3.98 -3.43 -6.64
C TRP A 480 -3.81 -1.92 -6.66
N GLY A 481 -4.59 -1.18 -7.44
CA GLY A 481 -4.48 0.27 -7.51
C GLY A 481 -4.95 0.94 -6.22
N GLU A 482 -5.97 0.40 -5.57
CA GLU A 482 -6.42 0.91 -4.27
C GLU A 482 -5.38 0.68 -3.16
N LEU A 483 -4.66 -0.45 -3.17
CA LEU A 483 -3.53 -0.66 -2.24
C LEU A 483 -2.41 0.36 -2.46
N LEU A 484 -2.12 0.68 -3.72
CA LEU A 484 -1.13 1.71 -4.08
C LEU A 484 -1.61 3.12 -3.69
N TYR A 485 -2.91 3.39 -3.76
CA TYR A 485 -3.50 4.64 -3.29
C TYR A 485 -3.30 4.79 -1.77
N GLN A 486 -3.60 3.75 -0.99
CA GLN A 486 -3.35 3.75 0.45
C GLN A 486 -1.87 3.99 0.78
N ALA A 487 -0.95 3.48 -0.04
CA ALA A 487 0.47 3.74 0.17
C ALA A 487 0.88 5.21 0.00
N GLN A 488 0.15 6.02 -0.77
CA GLN A 488 0.40 7.47 -0.83
C GLN A 488 0.04 8.17 0.49
N GLU A 489 -1.03 7.71 1.12
CA GLU A 489 -1.50 8.20 2.41
C GLU A 489 -0.58 7.72 3.55
N TYR A 490 -0.23 6.44 3.53
CA TYR A 490 0.64 5.79 4.52
C TYR A 490 2.03 5.51 3.94
N ARG A 491 2.83 6.56 3.75
CA ARG A 491 4.16 6.46 3.11
C ARG A 491 5.16 5.54 3.82
N TRP A 492 4.95 5.27 5.11
CA TRP A 492 5.76 4.35 5.90
C TRP A 492 5.38 2.87 5.71
N ALA A 493 4.19 2.60 5.17
CA ALA A 493 3.67 1.25 4.92
C ALA A 493 4.22 0.66 3.61
N TRP A 494 5.53 0.38 3.59
CA TRP A 494 6.26 -0.07 2.39
C TRP A 494 5.67 -1.33 1.73
N TRP A 495 5.02 -2.21 2.49
CA TRP A 495 4.38 -3.43 1.97
C TRP A 495 3.20 -3.13 1.05
N LEU A 496 2.48 -2.03 1.29
CA LEU A 496 1.38 -1.57 0.43
C LEU A 496 1.86 -1.04 -0.92
N ILE A 497 3.14 -0.70 -1.05
CA ILE A 497 3.77 -0.39 -2.33
C ILE A 497 4.32 -1.66 -2.96
N LEU A 498 5.16 -2.38 -2.21
CA LEU A 498 5.99 -3.46 -2.73
C LEU A 498 5.17 -4.60 -3.33
N TYR A 499 4.23 -5.17 -2.57
CA TYR A 499 3.51 -6.37 -2.99
C TYR A 499 2.56 -6.15 -4.18
N PRO A 500 1.67 -5.13 -4.18
CA PRO A 500 0.83 -4.87 -5.36
C PRO A 500 1.65 -4.43 -6.57
N SER A 501 2.73 -3.65 -6.41
CA SER A 501 3.61 -3.28 -7.53
C SER A 501 4.34 -4.49 -8.11
N LEU A 502 4.83 -5.40 -7.26
CA LEU A 502 5.49 -6.61 -7.70
C LEU A 502 4.53 -7.54 -8.44
N ALA A 503 3.30 -7.69 -7.94
CA ALA A 503 2.25 -8.47 -8.60
C ALA A 503 1.91 -7.88 -9.98
N LEU A 504 1.72 -6.56 -10.05
CA LEU A 504 1.47 -5.83 -11.29
C LEU A 504 2.63 -6.02 -12.28
N PHE A 505 3.87 -5.81 -11.83
CA PHE A 505 5.07 -5.96 -12.63
C PHE A 505 5.19 -7.38 -13.21
N ILE A 506 5.01 -8.42 -12.39
CA ILE A 506 5.09 -9.81 -12.84
C ILE A 506 4.04 -10.09 -13.92
N VAL A 507 2.78 -9.70 -13.68
CA VAL A 507 1.69 -9.95 -14.64
C VAL A 507 1.90 -9.20 -15.95
N MET A 508 2.30 -7.92 -15.89
CA MET A 508 2.61 -7.13 -17.08
C MET A 508 3.79 -7.71 -17.85
N LEU A 509 4.87 -8.08 -17.16
CA LEU A 509 6.06 -8.66 -17.79
C LEU A 509 5.74 -9.98 -18.50
N LEU A 510 4.99 -10.88 -17.83
CA LEU A 510 4.53 -12.13 -18.43
C LEU A 510 3.66 -11.86 -19.66
N GLY A 511 2.73 -10.91 -19.56
CA GLY A 511 1.87 -10.50 -20.67
C GLY A 511 2.66 -9.96 -21.87
N VAL A 512 3.68 -9.13 -21.63
CA VAL A 512 4.58 -8.60 -22.66
C VAL A 512 5.37 -9.72 -23.33
N PHE A 513 5.94 -10.66 -22.57
CA PHE A 513 6.66 -11.81 -23.15
C PHE A 513 5.76 -12.72 -23.99
N VAL A 514 4.50 -12.89 -23.58
CA VAL A 514 3.49 -13.58 -24.40
C VAL A 514 3.25 -12.78 -25.69
N GLY A 515 3.09 -11.46 -25.60
CA GLY A 515 2.92 -10.55 -26.73
C GLY A 515 4.05 -10.61 -27.75
N GLU A 516 5.29 -10.50 -27.29
CA GLU A 516 6.48 -10.65 -28.14
C GLU A 516 6.52 -12.02 -28.81
N GLY A 517 6.22 -13.10 -28.07
CA GLY A 517 6.16 -14.44 -28.63
C GLY A 517 5.08 -14.58 -29.71
N VAL A 518 3.88 -14.06 -29.47
CA VAL A 518 2.80 -14.09 -30.47
C VAL A 518 3.20 -13.27 -31.70
N ARG A 519 3.77 -12.07 -31.51
CA ARG A 519 4.27 -11.22 -32.60
C ARG A 519 5.32 -11.94 -33.45
N ASN A 520 6.34 -12.51 -32.83
CA ASN A 520 7.42 -13.21 -33.52
C ASN A 520 6.93 -14.48 -34.23
N ALA A 521 5.93 -15.18 -33.68
CA ALA A 521 5.35 -16.35 -34.33
C ALA A 521 4.62 -15.99 -35.64
N TYR A 522 4.08 -14.77 -35.72
CA TYR A 522 3.34 -14.24 -36.86
C TYR A 522 4.21 -13.43 -37.83
N ASP A 523 5.45 -13.07 -37.47
CA ASP A 523 6.39 -12.37 -38.35
C ASP A 523 6.89 -13.28 -39.49
N PRO A 524 6.64 -12.93 -40.77
CA PRO A 524 7.16 -13.69 -41.91
C PRO A 524 8.65 -13.43 -42.20
N LYS A 525 9.21 -12.27 -41.83
CA LYS A 525 10.55 -11.81 -42.28
C LYS A 525 11.71 -12.54 -41.62
N GLN A 526 11.58 -12.98 -40.37
CA GLN A 526 12.63 -13.73 -39.68
C GLN A 526 12.93 -15.10 -40.32
N PHE A 527 12.00 -15.65 -41.10
CA PHE A 527 12.08 -17.01 -41.63
C PHE A 527 12.01 -17.09 -43.16
N SER A 528 11.91 -15.95 -43.85
CA SER A 528 12.13 -15.86 -45.29
C SER A 528 13.61 -15.57 -45.56
N ARG A 529 14.49 -16.55 -45.29
CA ARG A 529 15.72 -16.60 -46.09
C ARG A 529 15.29 -17.11 -47.46
N PHE A 530 15.41 -16.24 -48.46
CA PHE A 530 15.39 -16.67 -49.84
C PHE A 530 16.69 -17.49 -50.03
N GLU A 531 16.58 -18.81 -49.90
CA GLU A 531 17.54 -19.73 -50.50
C GLU A 531 17.20 -19.91 -51.98
#